data_AF-W2VZF4-F1
#
_entry.id   AF-W2VZF4-F1
#
_cell.length_a   1.000
_cell.length_b   1.000
_cell.length_c   1.000
_cell.angle_alpha   90.00
_cell.angle_beta   90.00
_cell.angle_gamma   90.00
#
_symmetry.space_group_name_H-M   'P 1'
#
loop_
_entity.id
_entity.type
_entity.pdbx_description
1 polymer ?
#
loop_
_entity_poly.entity_id
_entity_poly.type
_entity_poly.pdbx_seq_one_letter_code
_entity_poly.pdbx_strand_id
1 'polypeptide(L)'
;PSSFSHISHDVAEPVMELRDVGDSPRALLFYFVPKLLWFHVTVETNQYRRQKISERASRMQTRQERSGRPFPPETLQQLCRRLRAEKPYETFEILQTLGHFVALVLCPHKRTFPATGR
;
A
#
# COMPACT_ATOMS: atom_id res chain seq x y z
N PRO A 1 -39.24 15.99 -11.19
CA PRO A 1 -39.68 15.19 -10.03
C PRO A 1 -38.53 14.32 -9.50
N SER A 2 -38.08 14.56 -8.27
CA SER A 2 -36.95 13.84 -7.66
C SER A 2 -37.34 12.38 -7.37
N SER A 3 -36.57 11.43 -7.92
CA SER A 3 -36.81 9.97 -7.88
C SER A 3 -36.72 9.31 -6.50
N PHE A 4 -36.69 10.08 -5.41
CA PHE A 4 -36.47 9.60 -4.05
C PHE A 4 -37.43 10.28 -3.07
N SER A 5 -38.73 10.03 -3.22
CA SER A 5 -39.78 10.57 -2.35
C SER A 5 -39.80 10.00 -0.92
N HIS A 6 -39.01 8.96 -0.64
CA HIS A 6 -38.91 8.30 0.66
C HIS A 6 -37.62 8.63 1.42
N ILE A 7 -36.71 9.41 0.84
CA ILE A 7 -35.50 9.84 1.56
C ILE A 7 -35.91 11.03 2.43
N SER A 8 -35.72 10.89 3.75
CA SER A 8 -35.95 12.00 4.68
C SER A 8 -35.17 13.22 4.21
N HIS A 9 -35.82 14.38 4.17
CA HIS A 9 -35.20 15.66 3.88
C HIS A 9 -34.40 16.22 5.07
N ASP A 10 -34.28 15.46 6.15
CA ASP A 10 -33.40 15.78 7.25
C ASP A 10 -31.96 15.92 6.75
N VAL A 11 -31.30 17.00 7.15
CA VAL A 11 -29.91 17.25 6.81
C VAL A 11 -29.07 16.12 7.44
N ALA A 12 -28.40 15.34 6.58
CA ALA A 12 -27.51 14.28 7.04
C ALA A 12 -26.28 14.93 7.69
N GLU A 13 -26.13 14.67 8.98
CA GLU A 13 -25.20 15.37 9.84
C GLU A 13 -24.25 14.35 10.48
N PRO A 14 -22.92 14.60 10.52
CA PRO A 14 -21.98 13.69 11.16
C PRO A 14 -22.31 13.51 12.64
N VAL A 15 -22.06 12.30 13.16
CA VAL A 15 -22.15 12.02 14.60
C VAL A 15 -21.20 12.94 15.38
N MET A 16 -21.57 13.29 16.61
CA MET A 16 -20.86 14.28 17.42
C MET A 16 -19.35 14.01 17.51
N GLU A 17 -18.97 12.76 17.79
CA GLU A 17 -17.55 12.34 17.89
C GLU A 17 -16.75 12.59 16.61
N LEU A 18 -17.39 12.45 15.44
CA LEU A 18 -16.74 12.67 14.15
C LEU A 18 -16.56 14.16 13.85
N ARG A 19 -17.42 15.03 14.41
CA ARG A 19 -17.27 16.48 14.28
C ARG A 19 -16.03 16.99 15.01
N ASP A 20 -15.79 16.44 16.20
CA ASP A 20 -14.65 16.83 17.04
C ASP A 20 -13.29 16.53 16.40
N VAL A 21 -13.23 15.53 15.50
CA VAL A 21 -12.03 15.14 14.76
C VAL A 21 -12.03 15.60 13.30
N GLY A 22 -13.09 16.28 12.85
CA GLY A 22 -13.36 16.59 11.44
C GLY A 22 -12.30 17.48 10.79
N ASP A 23 -11.68 18.37 11.57
CA ASP A 23 -10.68 19.33 11.08
C ASP A 23 -9.30 18.70 10.82
N SER A 24 -9.09 17.45 11.23
CA SER A 24 -7.82 16.74 11.06
C SER A 24 -8.00 15.53 10.16
N PRO A 25 -7.56 15.61 8.87
CA PRO A 25 -7.61 14.48 7.95
C PRO A 25 -6.92 13.22 8.49
N ARG A 26 -5.87 13.40 9.30
CA ARG A 26 -5.17 12.31 9.97
C ARG A 26 -6.02 11.69 11.09
N ALA A 27 -6.71 12.51 11.89
CA ALA A 27 -7.59 12.00 12.93
C ALA A 27 -8.79 11.28 12.33
N LEU A 28 -9.39 11.86 11.27
CA LEU A 28 -10.48 11.26 10.51
C LEU A 28 -10.09 9.89 9.92
N LEU A 29 -8.87 9.78 9.36
CA LEU A 29 -8.34 8.51 8.89
C LEU A 29 -8.31 7.45 10.01
N PHE A 30 -7.83 7.80 11.20
CA PHE A 30 -7.73 6.86 12.31
C PHE A 30 -9.07 6.59 13.02
N TYR A 31 -10.07 7.47 12.83
CA TYR A 31 -11.45 7.22 13.24
C TYR A 31 -12.05 6.08 12.41
N PHE A 32 -11.92 6.12 11.08
CA PHE A 32 -12.44 5.08 10.20
C PHE A 32 -11.56 3.83 10.14
N VAL A 33 -10.24 4.01 10.28
CA VAL A 33 -9.28 2.92 10.18
C VAL A 33 -8.37 2.91 11.42
N PRO A 34 -8.79 2.20 12.48
CA PRO A 34 -8.13 2.26 13.79
C PRO A 34 -6.64 1.89 13.73
N LYS A 35 -5.83 2.52 14.59
CA LYS A 35 -4.39 2.25 14.73
C LYS A 35 -4.07 0.76 14.91
N LEU A 36 -4.92 0.04 15.65
CA LEU A 36 -4.76 -1.40 15.89
C LEU A 36 -4.86 -2.21 14.60
N LEU A 37 -5.73 -1.84 13.66
CA LEU A 37 -5.84 -2.53 12.37
C LEU A 37 -4.52 -2.46 11.61
N TRP A 38 -3.87 -1.28 11.59
CA TRP A 38 -2.58 -1.11 10.91
C TRP A 38 -1.47 -1.96 11.53
N PHE A 39 -1.50 -2.15 12.85
CA PHE A 39 -0.61 -3.10 13.51
C PHE A 39 -0.84 -4.53 13.01
N HIS A 40 -2.10 -4.99 12.96
CA HIS A 40 -2.43 -6.33 12.43
C HIS A 40 -2.03 -6.49 10.96
N VAL A 41 -2.30 -5.50 10.11
CA VAL A 41 -1.87 -5.50 8.71
C VAL A 41 -0.35 -5.63 8.60
N THR A 42 0.41 -4.98 9.49
CA THR A 42 1.88 -5.08 9.53
C THR A 42 2.33 -6.50 9.87
N VAL A 43 1.71 -7.12 10.86
CA VAL A 43 1.99 -8.51 11.27
C VAL A 43 1.73 -9.47 10.11
N GLU A 44 0.54 -9.40 9.52
CA GLU A 44 0.15 -10.26 8.40
C GLU A 44 1.01 -10.03 7.15
N THR A 45 1.37 -8.77 6.86
CA THR A 45 2.26 -8.44 5.72
C THR A 45 3.64 -9.07 5.92
N ASN A 46 4.19 -9.00 7.13
CA ASN A 46 5.48 -9.62 7.44
C ASN A 46 5.41 -11.15 7.43
N GLN A 47 4.30 -11.74 7.89
CA GLN A 47 4.06 -13.17 7.80
C GLN A 47 3.99 -13.63 6.34
N TYR A 48 3.19 -12.95 5.51
CA TYR A 48 3.09 -13.22 4.08
C TYR A 48 4.46 -13.11 3.39
N ARG A 49 5.23 -12.07 3.70
CA ARG A 49 6.60 -11.90 3.18
C ARG A 49 7.47 -13.10 3.50
N ARG A 50 7.46 -13.60 4.74
CA ARG A 50 8.24 -14.77 5.16
C ARG A 50 7.83 -16.03 4.41
N GLN A 51 6.52 -16.24 4.22
CA GLN A 51 5.98 -17.37 3.46
C GLN A 51 6.40 -17.33 1.98
N LYS A 52 6.55 -16.13 1.40
CA LYS A 52 6.87 -15.94 -0.02
C LYS A 52 8.36 -15.82 -0.36
N ILE A 53 9.26 -16.08 0.60
CA ILE A 53 10.71 -15.94 0.38
C ILE A 53 11.23 -16.86 -0.74
N SER A 54 10.84 -18.13 -0.75
CA SER A 54 11.31 -19.10 -1.75
C SER A 54 10.86 -18.72 -3.16
N GLU A 55 9.60 -18.33 -3.32
CA GLU A 55 9.03 -17.87 -4.57
C GLU A 55 9.72 -16.58 -5.06
N ARG A 56 9.94 -15.62 -4.16
CA ARG A 56 10.66 -14.37 -4.48
C ARG A 56 12.11 -14.65 -4.89
N ALA A 57 12.81 -15.53 -4.17
CA ALA A 57 14.17 -15.94 -4.53
C ALA A 57 14.25 -16.59 -5.91
N SER A 58 13.32 -17.50 -6.23
CA SER A 58 13.25 -18.13 -7.54
C SER A 58 13.02 -17.10 -8.66
N ARG A 59 12.07 -16.17 -8.48
CA ARG A 59 11.83 -15.07 -9.44
C ARG A 59 13.06 -14.18 -9.62
N MET A 60 13.82 -13.92 -8.55
CA MET A 60 15.07 -13.15 -8.62
C MET A 60 16.15 -13.89 -9.40
N GLN A 61 16.28 -15.20 -9.21
CA GLN A 61 17.22 -16.04 -9.95
C GLN A 61 16.91 -16.04 -11.45
N THR A 62 15.65 -16.26 -11.85
CA THR A 62 15.24 -16.21 -13.26
C THR A 62 15.48 -14.82 -13.88
N ARG A 63 15.32 -13.73 -13.10
CA ARG A 63 15.66 -12.38 -13.57
C ARG A 63 17.17 -12.21 -13.77
N GLN A 64 18.00 -12.77 -12.89
CA GLN A 64 19.46 -12.73 -13.05
C GLN A 64 19.90 -13.42 -14.35
N GLU A 65 19.39 -14.63 -14.60
CA GLU A 65 19.64 -15.39 -15.84
C GLU A 65 19.27 -14.60 -17.10
N ARG A 66 18.10 -13.95 -17.10
CA ARG A 66 17.65 -13.12 -18.23
C ARG A 66 18.45 -11.84 -18.42
N SER A 67 18.99 -11.28 -17.34
CA SER A 67 19.67 -9.98 -17.34
C SER A 67 21.16 -10.04 -17.72
N GLY A 68 21.73 -11.23 -17.90
CA GLY A 68 23.14 -11.39 -18.28
C GLY A 68 24.13 -10.75 -17.29
N ARG A 69 23.76 -10.61 -16.02
CA ARG A 69 24.55 -9.92 -14.97
C ARG A 69 25.93 -10.57 -14.74
N PRO A 70 26.90 -9.83 -14.18
CA PRO A 70 28.28 -10.30 -14.02
C PRO A 70 28.37 -11.57 -13.18
N PHE A 71 29.29 -12.43 -13.56
CA PHE A 71 29.56 -13.73 -12.96
C PHE A 71 30.30 -13.57 -11.61
N PRO A 72 30.02 -14.40 -10.58
CA PRO A 72 28.98 -15.44 -10.54
C PRO A 72 27.61 -14.91 -10.02
N PRO A 73 26.48 -15.40 -10.57
CA PRO A 73 25.15 -15.06 -10.09
C PRO A 73 24.89 -15.58 -8.67
N GLU A 74 24.00 -14.91 -7.93
CA GLU A 74 23.65 -15.34 -6.57
C GLU A 74 22.86 -16.66 -6.64
N THR A 75 23.26 -17.64 -5.83
CA THR A 75 22.49 -18.89 -5.69
C THR A 75 21.15 -18.66 -5.00
N LEU A 76 20.18 -19.55 -5.26
CA LEU A 76 18.87 -19.50 -4.61
C LEU A 76 18.97 -19.48 -3.07
N GLN A 77 19.95 -20.19 -2.51
CA GLN A 77 20.18 -20.20 -1.07
C GLN A 77 20.70 -18.85 -0.55
N GLN A 78 21.61 -18.20 -1.28
CA GLN A 78 22.08 -16.85 -0.95
C GLN A 78 20.93 -15.84 -1.04
N LEU A 79 20.11 -15.93 -2.09
CA LEU A 79 18.92 -15.10 -2.26
C LEU A 79 17.92 -15.29 -1.11
N CYS A 80 17.60 -16.53 -0.75
CA CYS A 80 16.73 -16.82 0.40
C CYS A 80 17.30 -16.30 1.71
N ARG A 81 18.61 -16.47 1.95
CA ARG A 81 19.28 -15.97 3.16
C ARG A 81 19.20 -14.45 3.24
N ARG A 82 19.51 -13.75 2.14
CA ARG A 82 19.39 -12.29 2.07
C ARG A 82 17.96 -11.84 2.35
N LEU A 83 16.97 -12.44 1.68
CA LEU A 83 15.56 -12.11 1.86
C LEU A 83 15.06 -12.36 3.29
N ARG A 84 15.58 -13.37 4.00
CA ARG A 84 15.28 -13.61 5.43
C ARG A 84 15.93 -12.59 6.35
N ALA A 85 17.10 -12.09 5.99
CA ALA A 85 17.87 -11.12 6.77
C ALA A 85 17.35 -9.67 6.61
N GLU A 86 16.53 -9.40 5.59
CA GLU A 86 15.92 -8.09 5.43
C GLU A 86 15.04 -7.74 6.65
N LYS A 87 15.12 -6.48 7.11
CA LYS A 87 14.33 -5.98 8.25
C LYS A 87 12.82 -6.16 8.00
N PRO A 88 12.02 -6.62 8.98
CA PRO A 88 10.56 -6.64 8.86
C PRO A 88 10.02 -5.22 8.67
N TYR A 89 8.84 -5.13 8.05
CA TYR A 89 8.13 -3.87 7.90
C TYR A 89 7.67 -3.35 9.25
N GLU A 90 7.81 -2.05 9.44
CA GLU A 90 7.26 -1.30 10.56
C GLU A 90 5.89 -0.73 10.20
N THR A 91 5.02 -0.52 11.18
CA THR A 91 3.66 -0.01 10.92
C THR A 91 3.66 1.37 10.26
N PHE A 92 4.65 2.21 10.54
CA PHE A 92 4.76 3.51 9.88
C PHE A 92 5.07 3.39 8.37
N GLU A 93 5.79 2.35 7.93
CA GLU A 93 6.11 2.13 6.51
C GLU A 93 4.85 1.71 5.75
N ILE A 94 3.99 0.92 6.39
CA ILE A 94 2.66 0.57 5.86
C ILE A 94 1.80 1.84 5.71
N LEU A 95 1.79 2.71 6.74
CA LEU A 95 1.07 3.99 6.69
C LEU A 95 1.63 4.96 5.64
N GLN A 96 2.95 4.99 5.43
CA GLN A 96 3.57 5.79 4.37
C GLN A 96 3.14 5.30 2.98
N THR A 97 3.01 3.99 2.79
CA THR A 97 2.51 3.41 1.54
C THR A 97 1.06 3.79 1.28
N LEU A 98 0.22 3.81 2.33
CA LEU A 98 -1.14 4.34 2.23
C LEU A 98 -1.15 5.82 1.83
N GLY A 99 -0.27 6.64 2.43
CA GLY A 99 -0.11 8.04 2.04
C GLY A 99 0.23 8.20 0.56
N HIS A 100 1.08 7.32 0.01
CA HIS A 100 1.38 7.30 -1.43
C HIS A 100 0.16 6.91 -2.27
N PHE A 101 -0.65 5.93 -1.83
CA PHE A 101 -1.89 5.60 -2.55
C PHE A 101 -2.87 6.78 -2.59
N VAL A 102 -3.05 7.47 -1.46
CA VAL A 102 -3.86 8.68 -1.40
C VAL A 102 -3.30 9.75 -2.34
N ALA A 103 -1.99 9.97 -2.33
CA ALA A 103 -1.34 10.91 -3.25
C ALA A 103 -1.54 10.52 -4.73
N LEU A 104 -1.51 9.24 -5.09
CA LEU A 104 -1.78 8.77 -6.45
C LEU A 104 -3.24 9.00 -6.88
N VAL A 105 -4.19 8.88 -5.95
CA VAL A 105 -5.61 9.15 -6.21
C VAL A 105 -5.84 10.65 -6.38
N LEU A 106 -5.23 11.47 -5.52
CA LEU A 106 -5.39 12.93 -5.57
C LEU A 106 -4.61 13.58 -6.72
N CYS A 107 -3.44 13.03 -7.05
CA CYS A 107 -2.59 13.48 -8.14
C CYS A 107 -2.42 12.33 -9.13
N PRO A 108 -3.41 12.09 -10.01
CA PRO A 108 -3.27 11.10 -11.06
C PRO A 108 -2.03 11.45 -11.88
N HIS A 109 -1.06 10.55 -11.93
CA HIS A 109 0.14 10.71 -12.73
C HIS A 109 -0.29 11.05 -14.16
N LYS A 110 -0.03 12.29 -14.59
CA LYS A 110 -0.21 12.68 -15.99
C LYS A 110 0.77 11.83 -16.78
N ARG A 111 0.27 10.75 -17.39
CA ARG A 111 0.94 10.13 -18.53
C ARG A 111 0.88 11.16 -19.65
N THR A 112 1.84 12.08 -19.66
CA THR A 112 2.17 12.82 -20.88
C THR A 112 2.70 11.76 -21.83
N PHE A 113 1.79 11.21 -22.63
CA PHE A 113 2.20 10.62 -23.91
C PHE A 113 2.92 11.75 -24.65
N PRO A 114 4.21 11.60 -25.02
CA PRO A 114 4.78 12.52 -25.97
C PRO A 114 3.91 12.40 -27.23
N ALA A 115 3.24 13.49 -27.58
CA ALA A 115 2.62 13.60 -28.88
C ALA A 115 3.75 13.45 -29.90
N THR A 116 3.85 12.27 -30.50
CA THR A 116 4.62 12.08 -31.73
C THR A 116 3.95 12.96 -32.78
N GLY A 117 4.41 14.22 -32.85
CA GLY A 117 4.06 15.16 -33.89
C GLY A 117 4.47 14.56 -35.22
N ARG A 118 3.50 14.57 -36.14
CA ARG A 118 3.65 14.25 -37.55
C ARG A 118 4.62 15.20 -38.25
#